data_AF-A0AAI9TPZ6-F1
#
_entry.id   AF-A0AAI9TPZ6-F1
#
_cell.length_a   1.000
_cell.length_b   1.000
_cell.length_c   1.000
_cell.angle_alpha   90.00
_cell.angle_beta   90.00
_cell.angle_gamma   90.00
#
_symmetry.space_group_name_H-M   'P 1'
#
loop_
_entity.id
_entity.type
_entity.pdbx_description
1 polymer ?
#
loop_
_entity_poly.entity_id
_entity_poly.type
_entity_poly.pdbx_seq_one_letter_code
_entity_poly.pdbx_strand_id
1 'polypeptide(L)'
;MCTVAEPRPIPVPNDEQLEKLTQLRVRASQRAERREWIYHAISRAINRVDTAMVAVENYYQILVAENGRLMRIRRHLLGKLSAEQHNDERLECELWDEIC
;
A
#
# COMPACT_ATOMS: atom_id res chain seq x y z
N MET A 1 -37.44 -31.96 -17.98
CA MET A 1 -36.68 -32.57 -16.85
C MET A 1 -35.51 -31.65 -16.55
N CYS A 2 -35.54 -30.92 -15.44
CA CYS A 2 -34.40 -30.11 -15.00
C CYS A 2 -33.47 -31.01 -14.18
N THR A 3 -32.25 -31.23 -14.66
CA THR A 3 -31.19 -31.87 -13.87
C THR A 3 -30.77 -30.89 -12.79
N VAL A 4 -31.13 -31.17 -11.54
CA VAL A 4 -30.63 -30.46 -10.38
C VAL A 4 -29.12 -30.70 -10.35
N ALA A 5 -28.33 -29.62 -10.43
CA ALA A 5 -26.87 -29.72 -10.32
C ALA A 5 -26.51 -30.34 -8.97
N GLU A 6 -25.65 -31.36 -8.98
CA GLU A 6 -25.18 -31.99 -7.75
C GLU A 6 -24.54 -30.93 -6.82
N PRO A 7 -24.82 -30.98 -5.50
CA PRO A 7 -24.23 -30.06 -4.56
C PRO A 7 -22.72 -30.27 -4.51
N ARG A 8 -21.97 -29.35 -5.13
CA ARG A 8 -20.52 -29.29 -4.95
C ARG A 8 -20.24 -28.69 -3.57
N PRO A 9 -19.41 -29.32 -2.73
CA PRO A 9 -18.96 -28.71 -1.48
C PRO A 9 -18.35 -27.34 -1.76
N ILE A 10 -18.74 -26.33 -0.98
CA ILE A 10 -18.07 -25.03 -1.02
C ILE A 10 -16.68 -25.25 -0.42
N PRO A 11 -15.59 -24.89 -1.11
CA PRO A 11 -14.27 -24.99 -0.54
C PRO A 11 -14.14 -24.03 0.64
N VAL A 12 -13.70 -24.56 1.78
CA VAL A 12 -13.55 -23.82 3.04
C VAL A 12 -12.09 -23.87 3.47
N PRO A 13 -11.45 -22.72 3.75
CA PRO A 13 -10.09 -22.70 4.28
C PRO A 13 -10.00 -23.47 5.60
N ASN A 14 -8.94 -24.25 5.76
CA ASN A 14 -8.59 -24.80 7.07
C ASN A 14 -8.05 -23.71 8.01
N ASP A 15 -7.82 -24.06 9.28
CA ASP A 15 -7.37 -23.10 10.31
C ASP A 15 -6.05 -22.40 9.93
N GLU A 16 -5.11 -23.12 9.30
CA GLU A 16 -3.83 -22.55 8.87
C GLU A 16 -4.01 -21.55 7.71
N GLN A 17 -4.85 -21.89 6.73
CA GLN A 17 -5.18 -21.00 5.61
C GLN A 17 -5.93 -19.76 6.09
N LEU A 18 -6.87 -19.93 7.03
CA LEU A 18 -7.61 -18.83 7.64
C LEU A 18 -6.70 -17.87 8.42
N GLU A 19 -5.72 -18.41 9.16
CA GLU A 19 -4.72 -17.62 9.87
C GLU A 19 -3.85 -16.81 8.87
N LYS A 20 -3.38 -17.44 7.78
CA LYS A 20 -2.61 -16.74 6.73
C LYS A 20 -3.40 -15.61 6.09
N LEU A 21 -4.67 -15.84 5.74
CA LEU A 21 -5.57 -14.80 5.21
C LEU A 21 -5.79 -13.66 6.21
N THR A 22 -5.92 -14.00 7.50
CA THR A 22 -6.04 -13.00 8.57
C THR A 22 -4.78 -12.14 8.68
N GLN A 23 -3.59 -12.74 8.58
CA GLN A 23 -2.32 -12.02 8.57
C GLN A 23 -2.21 -11.09 7.36
N LEU A 24 -2.62 -11.53 6.16
CA LEU A 24 -2.64 -10.68 4.97
C LEU A 24 -3.55 -9.46 5.15
N ARG A 25 -4.73 -9.65 5.77
CA ARG A 25 -5.64 -8.55 6.11
C ARG A 25 -5.02 -7.57 7.10
N VAL A 26 -4.37 -8.06 8.16
CA VAL A 26 -3.67 -7.21 9.13
C VAL A 26 -2.58 -6.39 8.44
N ARG A 27 -1.78 -7.02 7.58
CA ARG A 27 -0.72 -6.34 6.81
C ARG A 27 -1.30 -5.30 5.85
N ALA A 28 -2.45 -5.55 5.24
CA ALA A 28 -3.16 -4.58 4.40
C ALA A 28 -3.58 -3.34 5.20
N SER A 29 -4.15 -3.52 6.40
CA SER A 29 -4.49 -2.40 7.29
C SER A 29 -3.25 -1.58 7.69
N GLN A 30 -2.17 -2.25 8.10
CA GLN A 30 -0.90 -1.59 8.44
C GLN A 30 -0.29 -0.86 7.24
N ARG A 31 -0.41 -1.39 6.02
CA ARG A 31 0.01 -0.69 4.80
C ARG A 31 -0.83 0.56 4.56
N ALA A 32 -2.15 0.50 4.75
CA ALA A 32 -3.03 1.64 4.57
C ALA A 32 -2.66 2.78 5.53
N GLU A 33 -2.42 2.47 6.80
CA GLU A 33 -1.95 3.43 7.81
C GLU A 33 -0.59 4.03 7.44
N ARG A 34 0.38 3.20 7.03
CA ARG A 34 1.70 3.68 6.57
C ARG A 34 1.57 4.59 5.35
N ARG A 35 0.67 4.27 4.41
CA ARG A 35 0.41 5.07 3.21
C ARG A 35 -0.15 6.44 3.59
N GLU A 36 -1.17 6.46 4.45
CA GLU A 36 -1.77 7.67 5.02
C GLU A 36 -0.70 8.55 5.68
N TRP A 37 0.13 7.95 6.54
CA TRP A 37 1.22 8.64 7.22
C TRP A 37 2.24 9.25 6.24
N ILE A 38 2.65 8.51 5.20
CA ILE A 38 3.57 9.02 4.16
C ILE A 38 2.96 10.24 3.46
N TYR A 39 1.68 10.16 3.07
CA TYR A 39 1.01 11.27 2.42
C TYR A 39 0.99 12.51 3.31
N HIS A 40 0.56 12.38 4.57
CA HIS A 40 0.50 13.52 5.49
C HIS A 40 1.87 14.09 5.80
N ALA A 41 2.86 13.24 6.11
CA ALA A 41 4.20 13.69 6.47
C ALA A 41 4.89 14.44 5.31
N ILE A 42 4.87 13.86 4.11
CA ILE A 42 5.51 14.48 2.95
C ILE A 42 4.75 15.72 2.48
N SER A 43 3.41 15.71 2.48
CA SER A 43 2.63 16.89 2.08
C SER A 43 2.88 18.07 3.02
N ARG A 44 2.96 17.83 4.33
CA ARG A 44 3.35 18.87 5.29
C ARG A 44 4.76 19.41 5.03
N ALA A 45 5.71 18.55 4.69
CA ALA A 45 7.07 18.97 4.38
C ALA A 45 7.14 19.81 3.08
N ILE A 46 6.47 19.36 2.02
CA ILE A 46 6.39 20.08 0.74
C ILE A 46 5.73 21.45 0.94
N ASN A 47 4.58 21.52 1.64
CA ASN A 47 3.89 22.79 1.88
C ASN A 47 4.79 23.81 2.62
N ARG A 48 5.64 23.34 3.55
CA ARG A 48 6.59 24.23 4.24
C ARG A 48 7.67 24.76 3.30
N VAL A 49 8.19 23.90 2.43
CA VAL A 49 9.19 24.30 1.42
C VAL A 49 8.57 25.28 0.42
N ASP A 50 7.37 24.99 -0.08
CA ASP A 50 6.66 25.88 -1.01
C ASP A 50 6.37 27.25 -0.38
N THR A 51 5.97 27.27 0.89
CA THR A 51 5.78 28.52 1.64
C THR A 51 7.08 29.31 1.75
N ALA A 52 8.20 28.63 2.05
CA ALA A 52 9.51 29.28 2.14
C ALA A 52 10.01 29.81 0.78
N MET A 53 9.69 29.12 -0.32
CA MET A 53 10.06 29.54 -1.67
C MET A 53 9.40 30.86 -2.07
N VAL A 54 8.15 31.07 -1.63
CA VAL A 54 7.43 32.34 -1.85
C VAL A 54 8.01 33.47 -0.98
N ALA A 55 8.52 33.15 0.20
CA ALA A 55 8.95 34.14 1.18
C ALA A 55 10.41 34.61 1.02
N VAL A 56 11.30 33.82 0.39
CA VAL A 56 12.74 34.12 0.39
C VAL A 56 13.42 33.88 -0.96
N GLU A 57 13.70 34.95 -1.71
CA GLU A 57 14.37 34.91 -3.02
C GLU A 57 15.78 34.30 -2.98
N ASN A 58 16.55 34.56 -1.93
CA ASN A 58 17.96 34.16 -1.84
C ASN A 58 18.19 32.65 -1.69
N TYR A 59 17.17 31.87 -1.34
CA TYR A 59 17.29 30.41 -1.12
C TYR A 59 16.50 29.57 -2.12
N TYR A 60 15.94 30.20 -3.17
CA TYR A 60 15.04 29.52 -4.12
C TYR A 60 15.63 28.22 -4.68
N GLN A 61 16.88 28.23 -5.15
CA GLN A 61 17.54 27.05 -5.73
C GLN A 61 17.69 25.90 -4.73
N ILE A 62 18.03 26.20 -3.48
CA ILE A 62 18.16 25.20 -2.41
C ILE A 62 16.79 24.60 -2.09
N LEU A 63 15.76 25.44 -2.00
CA LEU A 63 14.41 24.99 -1.69
C LEU A 63 13.80 24.13 -2.81
N VAL A 64 14.06 24.46 -4.08
CA VAL A 64 13.68 23.63 -5.24
C VAL A 64 14.34 22.25 -5.14
N ALA A 65 15.63 22.20 -4.82
CA ALA A 65 16.36 20.93 -4.69
C ALA A 65 15.79 20.06 -3.55
N GLU A 66 15.44 20.67 -2.41
CA GLU A 66 14.81 19.98 -1.29
C GLU A 66 13.39 19.49 -1.63
N ASN A 67 12.58 20.28 -2.33
CA ASN A 67 11.26 19.81 -2.82
C ASN A 67 11.43 18.58 -3.73
N GLY A 68 12.36 18.65 -4.68
CA GLY A 68 12.70 17.50 -5.54
C GLY A 68 13.14 16.26 -4.76
N ARG A 69 13.90 16.44 -3.67
CA ARG A 69 14.30 15.35 -2.78
C ARG A 69 13.11 14.74 -2.04
N LEU A 70 12.21 15.55 -1.50
CA LEU A 70 10.98 15.09 -0.83
C LEU A 70 10.09 14.28 -1.79
N MET A 71 9.95 14.71 -3.04
CA MET A 71 9.20 13.98 -4.06
C MET A 71 9.82 12.62 -4.39
N ARG A 72 11.16 12.54 -4.45
CA ARG A 72 11.86 11.25 -4.63
C ARG A 72 11.65 10.31 -3.44
N ILE A 73 11.72 10.83 -2.22
CA ILE A 73 11.45 10.04 -1.00
C ILE A 73 10.02 9.51 -1.01
N ARG A 74 9.02 10.35 -1.32
CA ARG A 74 7.62 9.92 -1.45
C ARG A 74 7.47 8.79 -2.46
N ARG A 75 8.03 8.96 -3.66
CA ARG A 75 7.97 7.94 -4.72
C ARG A 75 8.58 6.61 -4.26
N HIS A 76 9.75 6.67 -3.62
CA HIS A 76 10.44 5.48 -3.11
C HIS A 76 9.62 4.74 -2.05
N LEU A 77 9.08 5.47 -1.06
CA LEU A 77 8.29 4.87 0.02
C LEU A 77 6.98 4.27 -0.50
N LEU A 78 6.27 4.98 -1.39
CA LEU A 78 5.06 4.46 -2.01
C LEU A 78 5.34 3.26 -2.92
N GLY A 79 6.48 3.26 -3.62
CA GLY A 79 6.95 2.13 -4.42
C GLY A 79 7.17 0.88 -3.57
N LYS A 80 7.78 1.02 -2.38
CA LYS A 80 7.92 -0.10 -1.42
C LYS A 80 6.57 -0.66 -0.98
N LEU A 81 5.62 0.20 -0.62
CA LEU A 81 4.28 -0.26 -0.24
C LEU A 81 3.54 -0.96 -1.39
N SER A 82 3.72 -0.49 -2.62
CA SER A 82 3.17 -1.14 -3.81
C SER A 82 3.78 -2.52 -4.05
N ALA A 83 5.09 -2.68 -3.84
CA ALA A 83 5.75 -3.98 -3.95
C ALA A 83 5.28 -4.94 -2.85
N GLU A 84 5.14 -4.47 -1.61
CA GLU A 84 4.55 -5.25 -0.52
C GLU A 84 3.11 -5.69 -0.85
N GLN A 85 2.29 -4.79 -1.41
CA GLN A 85 0.92 -5.12 -1.82
C GLN A 85 0.90 -6.18 -2.92
N HIS A 86 1.73 -6.04 -3.95
CA HIS A 86 1.79 -7.02 -5.03
C HIS A 86 2.18 -8.42 -4.53
N ASN A 87 3.15 -8.49 -3.61
CA ASN A 87 3.54 -9.75 -2.99
C ASN A 87 2.38 -10.38 -2.20
N ASP A 88 1.62 -9.57 -1.48
CA ASP A 88 0.49 -10.05 -0.68
C ASP A 88 -0.69 -10.50 -1.54
N GLU A 89 -0.98 -9.79 -2.63
CA GLU A 89 -1.98 -10.20 -3.62
C GLU A 89 -1.61 -11.54 -4.26
N ARG A 90 -0.32 -11.74 -4.58
CA ARG A 90 0.15 -13.03 -5.10
C ARG A 90 -0.03 -14.16 -4.07
N LEU A 91 0.35 -13.93 -2.82
CA LEU A 91 0.18 -14.91 -1.74
C LEU A 91 -1.30 -15.23 -1.49
N GLU A 92 -2.16 -14.21 -1.58
CA GLU A 92 -3.62 -14.40 -1.46
C GLU A 92 -4.15 -15.28 -2.59
N CYS A 93 -3.73 -15.05 -3.84
CA CYS A 93 -4.09 -15.90 -4.97
C CYS A 93 -3.61 -17.34 -4.78
N GLU A 94 -2.35 -17.54 -4.39
CA GLU A 94 -1.79 -18.87 -4.12
C GLU A 94 -2.60 -19.61 -3.04
N LEU A 95 -3.03 -18.92 -1.98
CA LEU A 95 -3.88 -19.50 -0.94
C LEU A 95 -5.28 -19.85 -1.46
N TRP A 96 -5.89 -19.01 -2.29
CA TRP A 96 -7.19 -19.32 -2.87
C TRP A 96 -7.14 -20.48 -3.87
N ASP A 97 -6.03 -20.62 -4.61
CA ASP A 97 -5.77 -21.75 -5.50
C ASP A 97 -5.60 -23.07 -4.72
N GLU A 98 -5.07 -23.03 -3.49
CA GLU A 98 -4.99 -24.20 -2.60
C GLU A 98 -6.35 -24.59 -1.98
N ILE A 99 -7.26 -23.62 -1.83
CA ILE A 99 -8.58 -23.83 -1.23
C ILE A 99 -9.56 -24.43 -2.25
N CYS A 100 -9.50 -23.98 -3.50
CA CYS A 100 -10.43 -24.33 -4.58
C CYS A 100 -10.14 -25.69 -5.24
#